data_AF-A0A7V9JSN3-F1
#
_entry.id   AF-A0A7V9JSN3-F1
#
_cell.length_a   1.000
_cell.length_b   1.000
_cell.length_c   1.000
_cell.angle_alpha   90.00
_cell.angle_beta   90.00
_cell.angle_gamma   90.00
#
_symmetry.space_group_name_H-M   'P 1'
#
loop_
_entity.id
_entity.type
_entity.pdbx_description
1 polymer ?
#
loop_
_entity_poly.entity_id
_entity_poly.type
_entity_poly.pdbx_seq_one_letter_code
_entity_poly.pdbx_strand_id
1 'polypeptide(L)'
;MNRMELIIHIVVAAIWISLAVVLGLKIALLGNEQSALNRQRGIDRKARIELAFQRERVQSQLTFEASPPALEEAVRRLQLPLQPPQRLAER
;
A
#
# COMPACT_ATOMS: atom_id res chain seq x y z
N MET A 1 43.48 -32.79 34.04
CA MET A 1 42.05 -32.41 34.04
C MET A 1 41.25 -33.59 34.53
N ASN A 2 40.60 -33.46 35.68
CA ASN A 2 39.82 -34.55 36.27
C ASN A 2 38.53 -34.76 35.45
N ARG A 3 38.02 -36.00 35.40
CA ARG A 3 36.78 -36.32 34.66
C ARG A 3 35.61 -35.40 35.03
N MET A 4 35.52 -35.03 36.31
CA MET A 4 34.50 -34.10 36.81
C MET A 4 34.65 -32.68 36.23
N GLU A 5 35.87 -32.17 36.10
CA GLU A 5 36.12 -30.86 35.48
C GLU A 5 35.71 -30.87 34.01
N LEU A 6 36.05 -31.93 33.27
CA LEU A 6 35.65 -32.09 31.87
C LEU A 6 34.12 -32.07 31.70
N ILE A 7 33.40 -32.80 32.56
CA ILE A 7 31.93 -32.85 32.54
C ILE A 7 31.34 -31.45 32.78
N ILE A 8 31.86 -30.70 33.76
CA ILE A 8 31.40 -29.33 34.05
C ILE A 8 31.60 -28.42 32.84
N HIS A 9 32.77 -28.48 32.19
CA HIS A 9 33.05 -27.64 31.02
C HIS A 9 32.11 -27.99 29.85
N ILE A 10 31.82 -29.28 29.63
CA ILE A 10 30.89 -29.72 28.59
C ILE A 10 29.48 -29.22 28.88
N VAL A 11 29.00 -29.31 30.13
CA VAL A 11 27.67 -28.84 30.52
C VAL A 11 27.56 -27.32 30.34
N VAL A 12 28.56 -26.56 30.79
CA VAL A 12 28.58 -25.10 30.63
C VAL A 12 28.61 -24.72 29.15
N ALA A 13 29.42 -25.39 28.34
CA ALA A 13 29.45 -25.16 26.90
C ALA A 13 28.10 -25.48 26.23
N ALA A 14 27.45 -26.58 26.61
CA ALA A 14 26.14 -26.97 26.08
C ALA A 14 25.06 -25.93 26.42
N ILE A 15 25.09 -25.37 27.63
CA ILE A 15 24.19 -24.28 28.05
C ILE A 15 24.40 -23.04 27.16
N TRP A 16 25.64 -22.62 26.96
CA TRP A 16 25.96 -21.46 26.13
C TRP A 16 25.56 -21.64 24.67
N ILE A 17 25.83 -22.82 24.10
CA ILE A 17 25.42 -23.15 22.73
C ILE A 17 23.89 -23.11 22.62
N SER A 18 23.18 -23.70 23.57
CA SER A 18 21.71 -23.70 23.57
C SER A 18 21.15 -22.29 23.65
N LEU A 19 21.72 -21.44 24.51
CA LEU A 19 21.32 -20.04 24.63
C LEU A 19 21.56 -19.28 23.32
N ALA A 20 22.72 -19.44 22.69
CA ALA A 20 23.04 -18.79 21.43
C ALA A 20 22.10 -19.22 20.30
N VAL A 21 21.74 -20.51 20.23
CA VAL A 21 20.78 -21.02 19.24
C VAL A 21 19.39 -20.42 19.44
N VAL A 22 18.90 -20.36 20.67
CA VAL A 22 17.59 -19.77 20.98
C VAL A 22 17.55 -18.28 20.62
N LEU A 23 18.62 -17.54 20.95
CA LEU A 23 18.73 -16.13 20.59
C LEU A 23 18.77 -15.94 19.08
N GLY A 24 19.57 -16.73 18.36
CA GLY A 24 19.65 -16.69 16.89
C GLY A 24 18.30 -16.97 16.23
N LEU A 25 17.57 -17.99 16.70
CA LEU A 25 16.23 -18.32 16.22
C LEU A 25 15.25 -17.16 16.44
N LYS A 26 15.23 -16.56 17.64
CA LYS A 26 14.35 -15.43 17.92
C LYS A 26 14.67 -14.22 17.04
N ILE A 27 15.95 -13.87 16.88
CA ILE A 27 16.37 -12.76 16.02
C ILE A 27 15.98 -13.04 14.56
N ALA A 28 16.16 -14.26 14.08
CA ALA A 28 15.77 -14.64 12.72
C ALA A 28 14.24 -14.53 12.51
N LEU A 29 13.44 -14.98 13.48
CA LEU A 29 11.99 -14.85 13.45
C LEU A 29 11.56 -13.37 13.41
N LEU A 30 12.10 -12.54 14.30
CA LEU A 30 11.87 -11.09 14.32
C LEU A 30 12.26 -10.42 13.00
N GLY A 31 13.41 -10.78 12.43
CA GLY A 31 13.85 -10.27 11.13
C GLY A 31 12.93 -10.66 9.98
N ASN A 32 12.40 -11.89 9.99
CA ASN A 32 11.45 -12.37 9.00
C ASN A 32 10.11 -11.64 9.10
N GLU A 33 9.58 -11.46 10.31
CA GLU A 33 8.34 -10.70 10.55
C GLU A 33 8.47 -9.26 10.06
N GLN A 34 9.58 -8.59 10.39
CA GLN A 34 9.83 -7.22 9.94
C GLN A 34 9.94 -7.14 8.41
N SER A 35 10.59 -8.13 7.79
CA SER A 35 10.71 -8.21 6.33
C SER A 35 9.35 -8.43 5.65
N ALA A 36 8.50 -9.29 6.21
CA ALA A 36 7.15 -9.53 5.72
C ALA A 36 6.27 -8.27 5.85
N LEU A 37 6.31 -7.60 7.00
CA LEU A 37 5.59 -6.34 7.24
C LEU A 37 6.04 -5.23 6.28
N ASN A 38 7.35 -5.09 6.05
CA ASN A 38 7.88 -4.10 5.11
C ASN A 38 7.42 -4.39 3.67
N ARG A 39 7.39 -5.66 3.25
CA ARG A 39 6.85 -6.04 1.94
C ARG A 39 5.37 -5.68 1.83
N GLN A 40 4.57 -5.99 2.86
CA GLN A 40 3.14 -5.66 2.88
C GLN A 40 2.90 -4.15 2.81
N ARG A 41 3.63 -3.35 3.62
CA ARG A 41 3.57 -1.88 3.56
C ARG A 41 3.92 -1.34 2.18
N GLY A 42 4.90 -1.96 1.50
CA GLY A 42 5.26 -1.61 0.13
C GLY A 42 4.14 -1.87 -0.88
N ILE A 43 3.46 -3.01 -0.76
CA ILE A 43 2.31 -3.37 -1.59
C ILE A 43 1.14 -2.42 -1.33
N ASP A 44 0.80 -2.17 -0.06
CA ASP A 44 -0.30 -1.27 0.32
C ASP A 44 -0.06 0.16 -0.18
N ARG A 45 1.19 0.65 -0.09
CA ARG A 45 1.55 1.97 -0.62
C ARG A 45 1.37 2.04 -2.13
N LYS A 46 1.81 1.01 -2.86
CA LYS A 46 1.62 0.93 -4.32
C LYS A 46 0.13 0.93 -4.67
N ALA A 47 -0.66 0.11 -3.98
CA ALA A 47 -2.11 0.04 -4.20
C ALA A 47 -2.80 1.39 -3.95
N ARG A 48 -2.44 2.10 -2.87
CA ARG A 48 -2.99 3.43 -2.58
C ARG A 48 -2.66 4.46 -3.66
N ILE A 49 -1.43 4.45 -4.17
CA ILE A 49 -1.00 5.37 -5.24
C ILE A 49 -1.77 5.06 -6.53
N GLU A 50 -1.86 3.79 -6.90
CA GLU A 50 -2.59 3.36 -8.10
C GLU A 50 -4.08 3.74 -8.01
N LEU A 51 -4.73 3.48 -6.87
CA LEU A 51 -6.12 3.86 -6.65
C LEU A 51 -6.32 5.38 -6.70
N ALA A 52 -5.39 6.17 -6.15
CA ALA A 52 -5.44 7.62 -6.22
C ALA A 52 -5.33 8.12 -7.67
N PHE A 53 -4.41 7.56 -8.44
CA PHE A 53 -4.23 7.89 -9.86
C PHE A 53 -5.47 7.53 -10.69
N GLN A 54 -6.04 6.33 -10.48
CA GLN A 54 -7.26 5.91 -11.16
C GLN A 54 -8.44 6.83 -10.80
N ARG A 55 -8.59 7.19 -9.52
CA ARG A 55 -9.62 8.12 -9.07
C ARG A 55 -9.49 9.48 -9.76
N GLU A 56 -8.28 10.04 -9.80
CA GLU A 56 -8.01 11.33 -10.46
C GLU A 56 -8.32 11.27 -11.97
N ARG A 57 -7.95 10.18 -12.62
CA ARG A 57 -8.26 9.96 -14.03
C ARG A 57 -9.76 9.89 -14.30
N VAL A 58 -10.50 9.13 -13.50
CA VAL A 58 -11.96 9.03 -13.64
C VAL A 58 -12.64 10.37 -13.34
N GLN A 59 -12.17 11.07 -12.30
CA GLN A 59 -12.71 12.37 -11.93
C GLN A 59 -12.45 13.44 -12.99
N SER A 60 -11.27 13.46 -13.61
CA SER A 60 -10.95 14.39 -14.70
C SER A 60 -11.78 14.09 -15.95
N GLN A 61 -12.01 12.81 -16.28
CA GLN A 61 -12.93 12.43 -17.37
C GLN A 61 -14.36 12.89 -17.09
N LEU A 62 -14.90 12.63 -15.89
CA LEU A 62 -16.21 13.11 -15.48
C LEU A 62 -16.32 14.64 -15.53
N THR A 63 -15.28 15.34 -15.08
CA THR A 63 -15.27 16.81 -15.10
C THR A 63 -15.24 17.34 -16.53
N PHE A 64 -14.51 16.66 -17.43
CA PHE A 64 -14.50 17.00 -18.84
C PHE A 64 -15.86 16.74 -19.50
N GLU A 65 -16.49 15.59 -19.26
CA GLU A 65 -17.83 15.28 -19.79
C GLU A 65 -18.91 16.24 -19.26
N ALA A 66 -18.80 16.66 -18.00
CA ALA A 66 -19.67 17.66 -17.40
C ALA A 66 -19.34 19.10 -17.83
N SER A 67 -18.27 19.32 -18.60
CA SER A 67 -17.85 20.65 -19.00
C SER A 67 -18.74 21.21 -20.12
N PRO A 68 -18.98 22.54 -20.14
CA PRO A 68 -19.71 23.21 -21.22
C PRO A 68 -19.23 22.87 -22.64
N PRO A 69 -17.91 22.78 -22.95
CA PRO A 69 -17.47 22.45 -24.30
C PRO A 69 -17.81 21.02 -24.71
N ALA A 70 -17.80 20.05 -23.79
CA ALA A 70 -18.22 18.69 -24.09
C ALA A 70 -19.73 18.60 -24.35
N LEU A 71 -20.53 19.41 -23.64
CA LEU A 71 -21.97 19.54 -23.88
C LEU A 71 -22.25 20.19 -25.25
N GLU A 72 -21.54 21.25 -25.61
CA GLU A 72 -21.67 21.90 -26.93
C GLU A 72 -21.33 20.95 -28.08
N GLU A 73 -20.24 20.18 -27.95
CA GLU A 73 -19.85 19.13 -28.90
C GLU A 73 -20.94 18.05 -29.01
N ALA A 74 -21.49 17.58 -27.89
CA ALA A 74 -22.55 16.58 -27.86
C ALA A 74 -23.85 17.10 -28.50
N VAL A 75 -24.24 18.34 -28.21
CA VAL A 75 -25.43 18.96 -28.81
C VAL A 75 -25.26 19.17 -30.31
N ARG A 76 -24.07 19.58 -30.76
CA ARG A 76 -23.72 19.68 -32.18
C ARG A 76 -23.84 18.33 -32.89
N ARG A 77 -23.36 17.24 -32.28
CA ARG A 77 -23.48 15.88 -32.83
C ARG A 77 -24.92 15.36 -32.88
N LEU A 78 -25.74 15.71 -31.89
CA LEU A 78 -27.13 15.30 -31.80
C LEU A 78 -28.09 16.18 -32.64
N GLN A 79 -27.58 17.20 -33.34
CA GLN A 79 -28.38 18.19 -34.08
C GLN A 79 -29.51 18.81 -33.25
N LEU A 80 -29.36 18.84 -31.92
CA LEU A 80 -30.36 19.40 -31.03
C LEU A 80 -30.31 20.93 -31.13
N PRO A 81 -31.46 21.62 -31.27
CA PRO A 81 -31.47 23.08 -31.28
C PRO A 81 -31.06 23.58 -29.89
N LEU A 82 -29.89 24.23 -29.81
CA LEU A 82 -29.38 24.88 -28.59
C LEU A 82 -30.33 26.01 -28.18
N GLN A 83 -31.28 25.75 -27.28
CA GLN A 83 -31.96 26.82 -26.57
C GLN A 83 -30.98 27.44 -25.57
N PRO A 84 -30.75 28.77 -25.61
CA PRO A 84 -29.89 29.42 -24.63
C PRO A 84 -30.47 29.25 -23.23
N PRO A 85 -29.62 29.13 -22.19
CA PRO A 85 -30.09 28.97 -20.82
C PRO A 85 -30.98 30.15 -20.43
N GLN A 86 -32.25 29.87 -20.14
CA GLN A 86 -33.17 30.87 -19.61
C GLN A 86 -32.64 31.31 -18.25
N ARG A 87 -32.17 32.56 -18.14
CA ARG A 87 -31.88 33.15 -16.82
C ARG A 87 -33.19 33.12 -16.04
N LEU A 88 -33.25 32.29 -15.00
CA LEU A 88 -34.32 32.35 -14.02
C LEU A 88 -34.33 33.78 -13.47
N ALA A 89 -35.37 34.54 -13.80
CA ALA A 89 -35.56 35.87 -13.29
C ALA A 89 -35.66 35.78 -11.76
N GLU A 90 -34.67 36.36 -11.08
CA GLU A 90 -34.67 36.56 -9.64
C GLU A 90 -35.98 37.28 -9.25
N ARG A 91 -36.78 36.63 -8.39
CA ARG A 91 -37.91 37.22 -7.68
C ARG A 91 -37.62 37.18 -6.20
#